data_AF-A0A9X2FH56-F1
#
_entry.id   AF-A0A9X2FH56-F1
#
_cell.length_a   1.000
_cell.length_b   1.000
_cell.length_c   1.000
_cell.angle_alpha   90.00
_cell.angle_beta   90.00
_cell.angle_gamma   90.00
#
_symmetry.space_group_name_H-M   'P 1'
#
loop_
_entity.id
_entity.type
_entity.pdbx_description
1 polymer ?
#
loop_
_entity_poly.entity_id
_entity_poly.type
_entity_poly.pdbx_seq_one_letter_code
_entity_poly.pdbx_strand_id
1 'polypeptide(L)'
;MNEPHYLCRLQHAVDPSYCPGDLFLESPDAHYTFVLVFAPFTRWMSLSALAWLGRFICWTLVAWAWRRLSWTVVPRPLFAALAAALVIVGIAEGNFAGEWLVGGFESKPIAYAFVLLGLRSWILNKWNWTWIHFGIASAWHALVGGWSVLILLALWLAGWRRQQSLVGMLPGLLLGGVISLAGIIPALSTSAGAAPEVRAEAAQVYVFERLPHHLAPLHKPAEWIAERALRHSTVATLFALLFVLRLRTLRMEECSTLRDDPACRMAFYAAGAIVLALIGVVIELAFWNHPATSASLLRYYWFRIVDVAVPMAAALLWIRLLADLLAARYRWAPAMLAIMLLVAGVPLGLELRDYTKKPVAVSDARRRDVSDWLDVCTWVKENTPSDALFLTPRGNTSFKWHAERAEVVTYKDIPQNATGLIEWRQRLYDVFKPDGDPDALWVGNLGELGTARIMHLADKYNSRYVLTRHGTPVSLPIAYDNETYVVYEIQKSE
;
A
#
# COMPACT_ATOMS: atom_id res chain seq x y z
N MET A 1 -2.56 6.64 2.73
CA MET A 1 -3.03 5.32 3.21
C MET A 1 -4.42 5.04 2.63
N ASN A 2 -4.86 3.79 2.61
CA ASN A 2 -6.17 3.36 2.10
C ASN A 2 -7.13 2.97 3.23
N GLU A 3 -6.81 3.32 4.48
CA GLU A 3 -7.60 2.90 5.64
C GLU A 3 -9.11 3.26 5.58
N PRO A 4 -9.54 4.47 5.18
CA PRO A 4 -10.97 4.76 5.00
C PRO A 4 -11.66 3.80 4.01
N HIS A 5 -10.97 3.44 2.94
CA HIS A 5 -11.45 2.51 1.91
C HIS A 5 -11.66 1.11 2.49
N TYR A 6 -10.75 0.61 3.32
CA TYR A 6 -10.93 -0.68 3.99
C TYR A 6 -12.07 -0.62 5.02
N LEU A 7 -12.12 0.41 5.87
CA LEU A 7 -13.13 0.54 6.92
C LEU A 7 -14.55 0.66 6.35
N CYS A 8 -14.75 1.50 5.34
CA CYS A 8 -16.05 1.64 4.68
C CYS A 8 -16.47 0.33 4.00
N ARG A 9 -15.53 -0.42 3.43
CA ARG A 9 -15.78 -1.75 2.87
C ARG A 9 -16.25 -2.73 3.93
N LEU A 10 -15.60 -2.76 5.10
CA LEU A 10 -15.99 -3.62 6.21
C LEU A 10 -17.43 -3.34 6.65
N GLN A 11 -17.81 -2.07 6.77
CA GLN A 11 -19.17 -1.69 7.16
C GLN A 11 -20.19 -2.09 6.10
N HIS A 12 -19.94 -1.76 4.83
CA HIS A 12 -20.86 -2.08 3.73
C HIS A 12 -21.05 -3.59 3.56
N ALA A 13 -20.00 -4.40 3.80
CA ALA A 13 -20.08 -5.85 3.73
C ALA A 13 -21.02 -6.47 4.79
N VAL A 14 -21.22 -5.78 5.93
CA VAL A 14 -22.17 -6.19 6.97
C VAL A 14 -23.55 -5.58 6.77
N ASP A 15 -23.58 -4.33 6.35
CA ASP A 15 -24.76 -3.51 6.19
C ASP A 15 -24.74 -2.78 4.84
N PRO A 16 -25.34 -3.38 3.79
CA PRO A 16 -25.40 -2.76 2.47
C PRO A 16 -26.18 -1.44 2.41
N SER A 17 -26.93 -1.08 3.47
CA SER A 17 -27.59 0.22 3.57
C SER A 17 -26.61 1.36 3.91
N TYR A 18 -25.38 1.04 4.32
CA TYR A 18 -24.31 2.01 4.47
C TYR A 18 -23.77 2.41 3.09
N CYS A 19 -24.01 3.66 2.67
CA CYS A 19 -23.60 4.18 1.36
C CYS A 19 -24.10 3.32 0.17
N PRO A 20 -25.42 3.11 0.01
CA PRO A 20 -25.96 2.26 -1.05
C PRO A 20 -25.75 2.92 -2.42
N GLY A 21 -25.60 2.12 -3.48
CA GLY A 21 -25.36 2.61 -4.85
C GLY A 21 -23.93 3.10 -5.11
N ASP A 22 -23.01 2.96 -4.13
CA ASP A 22 -21.62 3.34 -4.31
C ASP A 22 -20.87 2.33 -5.20
N LEU A 23 -20.34 2.83 -6.32
CA LEU A 23 -19.67 2.01 -7.34
C LEU A 23 -18.52 1.17 -6.77
N PHE A 24 -17.78 1.71 -5.80
CA PHE A 24 -16.70 0.98 -5.18
C PHE A 24 -17.24 -0.05 -4.20
N LEU A 25 -18.07 0.35 -3.23
CA LEU A 25 -18.55 -0.53 -2.16
C LEU A 25 -19.41 -1.70 -2.65
N GLU A 26 -20.06 -1.56 -3.81
CA GLU A 26 -20.81 -2.65 -4.45
C GLU A 26 -19.94 -3.57 -5.33
N SER A 27 -18.69 -3.18 -5.61
CA SER A 27 -17.79 -4.02 -6.41
C SER A 27 -17.26 -5.21 -5.60
N PRO A 28 -16.92 -6.36 -6.22
CA PRO A 28 -16.32 -7.52 -5.54
C PRO A 28 -15.03 -7.18 -4.77
N ASP A 29 -14.74 -7.96 -3.73
CA ASP A 29 -13.57 -7.75 -2.86
C ASP A 29 -12.34 -8.57 -3.26
N ALA A 30 -11.25 -7.88 -3.61
CA ALA A 30 -9.95 -8.52 -3.82
C ALA A 30 -9.25 -8.91 -2.50
N HIS A 31 -9.59 -8.24 -1.38
CA HIS A 31 -9.03 -8.52 -0.05
C HIS A 31 -10.01 -9.30 0.84
N TYR A 32 -10.66 -10.32 0.26
CA TYR A 32 -11.76 -11.05 0.90
C TYR A 32 -11.42 -11.60 2.30
N THR A 33 -10.21 -12.12 2.52
CA THR A 33 -9.80 -12.61 3.86
C THR A 33 -9.83 -11.49 4.91
N PHE A 34 -9.48 -10.26 4.53
CA PHE A 34 -9.55 -9.11 5.43
C PHE A 34 -11.00 -8.76 5.78
N VAL A 35 -11.88 -8.74 4.77
CA VAL A 35 -13.31 -8.49 4.95
C VAL A 35 -13.94 -9.58 5.84
N LEU A 36 -13.70 -10.86 5.52
CA LEU A 36 -14.23 -12.00 6.26
C LEU A 36 -13.88 -11.94 7.77
N VAL A 37 -12.66 -11.57 8.10
CA VAL A 37 -12.19 -11.54 9.50
C VAL A 37 -12.70 -10.30 10.24
N PHE A 38 -12.69 -9.12 9.62
CA PHE A 38 -12.89 -7.86 10.33
C PHE A 38 -14.27 -7.22 10.14
N ALA A 39 -15.00 -7.56 9.08
CA ALA A 39 -16.32 -6.99 8.84
C ALA A 39 -17.29 -7.22 10.00
N PRO A 40 -17.39 -8.44 10.62
CA PRO A 40 -18.31 -8.66 11.74
C PRO A 40 -18.13 -7.67 12.91
N PHE A 41 -16.92 -7.18 13.14
CA PHE A 41 -16.62 -6.26 14.24
C PHE A 41 -17.31 -4.90 14.11
N THR A 42 -17.70 -4.49 12.90
CA THR A 42 -18.39 -3.21 12.69
C THR A 42 -19.81 -3.20 13.28
N ARG A 43 -20.37 -4.37 13.62
CA ARG A 43 -21.65 -4.46 14.36
C ARG A 43 -21.58 -3.95 15.79
N TRP A 44 -20.39 -3.98 16.39
CA TRP A 44 -20.20 -3.67 17.82
C TRP A 44 -19.27 -2.49 18.04
N MET A 45 -18.61 -1.99 17.00
CA MET A 45 -17.61 -0.93 17.09
C MET A 45 -17.85 0.11 16.01
N SER A 46 -17.71 1.39 16.35
CA SER A 46 -17.63 2.44 15.34
C SER A 46 -16.39 2.24 14.46
N LEU A 47 -16.43 2.78 13.23
CA LEU A 47 -15.29 2.71 12.31
C LEU A 47 -14.00 3.26 12.93
N SER A 48 -14.09 4.32 13.73
CA SER A 48 -12.94 4.91 14.44
C SER A 48 -12.38 4.00 15.53
N ALA A 49 -13.25 3.34 16.31
CA ALA A 49 -12.80 2.38 17.31
C ALA A 49 -12.13 1.16 16.66
N LEU A 50 -12.71 0.66 15.55
CA LEU A 50 -12.16 -0.45 14.79
C LEU A 50 -10.83 -0.08 14.13
N ALA A 51 -10.67 1.15 13.62
CA ALA A 51 -9.42 1.64 13.07
C ALA A 51 -8.29 1.60 14.12
N TRP A 52 -8.55 2.06 15.34
CA TRP A 52 -7.56 2.04 16.43
C TRP A 52 -7.19 0.62 16.85
N LEU A 53 -8.19 -0.25 17.04
CA LEU A 53 -7.95 -1.66 17.36
C LEU A 53 -7.13 -2.34 16.25
N GLY A 54 -7.52 -2.13 15.00
CA GLY A 54 -6.86 -2.68 13.83
C GLY A 54 -5.41 -2.22 13.69
N ARG A 55 -5.14 -0.92 13.86
CA ARG A 55 -3.78 -0.37 13.92
C ARG A 55 -2.97 -1.02 15.04
N PHE A 56 -3.52 -1.14 16.25
CA PHE A 56 -2.85 -1.78 17.38
C PHE A 56 -2.48 -3.24 17.07
N ILE A 57 -3.40 -4.00 16.47
CA ILE A 57 -3.15 -5.39 16.03
C ILE A 57 -2.03 -5.42 14.98
N CYS A 58 -2.15 -4.61 13.91
CA CYS A 58 -1.17 -4.57 12.83
C CYS A 58 0.23 -4.19 13.34
N TRP A 59 0.35 -3.11 14.11
CA TRP A 59 1.62 -2.62 14.62
C TRP A 59 2.25 -3.60 15.61
N THR A 60 1.45 -4.17 16.51
CA THR A 60 1.93 -5.18 17.47
C THR A 60 2.43 -6.42 16.74
N LEU A 61 1.69 -6.91 15.74
CA LEU A 61 2.06 -8.10 14.98
C LEU A 61 3.33 -7.87 14.15
N VAL A 62 3.45 -6.73 13.46
CA VAL A 62 4.65 -6.35 12.71
C VAL A 62 5.85 -6.21 13.66
N ALA A 63 5.70 -5.51 14.80
CA ALA A 63 6.78 -5.36 15.78
C ALA A 63 7.21 -6.70 16.38
N TRP A 64 6.26 -7.58 16.69
CA TRP A 64 6.49 -8.93 17.22
C TRP A 64 7.23 -9.83 16.23
N ALA A 65 6.87 -9.76 14.94
CA ALA A 65 7.54 -10.49 13.87
C ALA A 65 8.93 -9.91 13.56
N TRP A 66 9.04 -8.58 13.46
CA TRP A 66 10.29 -7.86 13.24
C TRP A 66 11.31 -8.16 14.32
N ARG A 67 10.93 -8.04 15.61
CA ARG A 67 11.82 -8.35 16.73
C ARG A 67 12.37 -9.76 16.61
N ARG A 68 11.54 -10.74 16.25
CA ARG A 68 11.98 -12.13 16.09
C ARG A 68 12.93 -12.34 14.92
N LEU A 69 12.71 -11.69 13.79
CA LEU A 69 13.62 -11.73 12.64
C LEU A 69 14.95 -11.06 12.99
N SER A 70 14.90 -9.83 13.50
CA SER A 70 16.09 -9.07 13.88
C SER A 70 16.92 -9.81 14.94
N TRP A 71 16.27 -10.44 15.92
CA TRP A 71 16.96 -11.24 16.94
C TRP A 71 17.69 -12.46 16.39
N THR A 72 17.25 -13.02 15.26
CA THR A 72 18.02 -14.09 14.58
C THR A 72 19.29 -13.58 13.89
N VAL A 73 19.39 -12.27 13.65
CA VAL A 73 20.59 -11.64 13.08
C VAL A 73 21.50 -11.10 14.18
N VAL A 74 20.95 -10.39 15.16
CA VAL A 74 21.68 -9.87 16.32
C VAL A 74 20.86 -10.09 17.60
N PRO A 75 21.23 -11.06 18.46
CA PRO A 75 20.49 -11.36 19.69
C PRO A 75 20.87 -10.40 20.84
N ARG A 76 20.63 -9.10 20.65
CA ARG A 76 20.94 -8.06 21.65
C ARG A 76 19.75 -7.13 21.89
N PRO A 77 19.54 -6.66 23.14
CA PRO A 77 18.47 -5.71 23.44
C PRO A 77 18.66 -4.41 22.64
N LEU A 78 17.56 -3.74 22.32
CA LEU A 78 17.50 -2.45 21.59
C LEU A 78 17.97 -2.48 20.12
N PHE A 79 18.77 -3.45 19.68
CA PHE A 79 19.20 -3.57 18.28
C PHE A 79 18.02 -3.75 17.32
N ALA A 80 17.00 -4.50 17.72
CA ALA A 80 15.78 -4.64 16.93
C ALA A 80 15.03 -3.32 16.76
N ALA A 81 15.00 -2.47 17.80
CA ALA A 81 14.35 -1.16 17.74
C ALA A 81 15.14 -0.20 16.84
N LEU A 82 16.47 -0.17 16.98
CA LEU A 82 17.35 0.62 16.11
C LEU A 82 17.20 0.20 14.63
N ALA A 83 17.22 -1.10 14.35
CA ALA A 83 17.01 -1.60 13.00
C ALA A 83 15.60 -1.28 12.48
N ALA A 84 14.55 -1.37 13.32
CA ALA A 84 13.20 -0.98 12.91
C ALA A 84 13.13 0.49 12.48
N ALA A 85 13.74 1.38 13.26
CA ALA A 85 13.78 2.80 12.96
C ALA A 85 14.52 3.09 11.64
N LEU A 86 15.67 2.43 11.42
CA LEU A 86 16.40 2.51 10.16
C LEU A 86 15.61 1.98 8.96
N VAL A 87 14.87 0.88 9.12
CA VAL A 87 14.00 0.36 8.06
C VAL A 87 12.87 1.32 7.74
N ILE A 88 12.19 1.86 8.75
CA ILE A 88 11.09 2.81 8.56
C ILE A 88 11.57 4.06 7.81
N VAL A 89 12.70 4.64 8.23
CA VAL A 89 13.31 5.79 7.55
C VAL A 89 13.78 5.42 6.15
N GLY A 90 14.47 4.28 5.99
CA GLY A 90 14.97 3.82 4.69
C GLY A 90 13.85 3.57 3.68
N ILE A 91 12.68 3.10 4.14
CA ILE A 91 11.47 2.98 3.32
C ILE A 91 10.89 4.37 3.01
N ALA A 92 10.67 5.20 4.02
CA ALA A 92 10.02 6.51 3.86
C ALA A 92 10.79 7.42 2.90
N GLU A 93 12.12 7.47 3.05
CA GLU A 93 12.99 8.34 2.26
C GLU A 93 13.53 7.69 0.99
N GLY A 94 13.61 6.35 0.95
CA GLY A 94 14.29 5.58 -0.10
C GLY A 94 13.42 4.68 -0.97
N ASN A 95 12.09 4.77 -0.88
CA ASN A 95 11.21 4.00 -1.77
C ASN A 95 11.28 4.51 -3.23
N PHE A 96 11.29 3.57 -4.16
CA PHE A 96 11.17 3.80 -5.60
C PHE A 96 9.71 3.86 -6.03
N ALA A 97 8.92 2.85 -5.62
CA ALA A 97 7.55 2.63 -6.04
C ALA A 97 6.56 2.84 -4.88
N GLY A 98 6.89 3.63 -3.85
CA GLY A 98 5.93 4.03 -2.82
C GLY A 98 5.43 2.91 -1.89
N GLU A 99 6.16 1.79 -1.78
CA GLU A 99 5.77 0.72 -0.86
C GLU A 99 5.99 1.13 0.61
N TRP A 100 5.25 0.51 1.53
CA TRP A 100 5.37 0.79 2.95
C TRP A 100 5.09 -0.44 3.82
N LEU A 101 5.74 -0.49 4.99
CA LEU A 101 5.67 -1.59 5.96
C LEU A 101 4.72 -1.29 7.13
N VAL A 102 4.73 -0.05 7.63
CA VAL A 102 3.92 0.42 8.77
C VAL A 102 3.01 1.55 8.30
N GLY A 103 1.73 1.48 8.66
CA GLY A 103 0.69 2.41 8.21
C GLY A 103 -0.64 2.11 8.91
N GLY A 104 -1.75 2.27 8.20
CA GLY A 104 -3.10 2.15 8.74
C GLY A 104 -3.57 0.71 8.84
N PHE A 105 -4.82 0.53 9.26
CA PHE A 105 -5.47 -0.76 9.32
C PHE A 105 -5.85 -1.25 7.91
N GLU A 106 -4.97 -2.07 7.34
CA GLU A 106 -5.10 -2.63 5.99
C GLU A 106 -4.64 -4.10 5.99
N SER A 107 -4.93 -4.84 4.91
CA SER A 107 -4.50 -6.25 4.78
C SER A 107 -2.97 -6.40 4.71
N LYS A 108 -2.30 -5.38 4.20
CA LYS A 108 -0.87 -5.41 3.87
C LYS A 108 0.07 -5.51 5.08
N PRO A 109 -0.07 -4.73 6.18
CA PRO A 109 0.75 -4.92 7.39
C PRO A 109 0.71 -6.34 7.96
N ILE A 110 -0.46 -6.98 7.94
CA ILE A 110 -0.62 -8.36 8.41
C ILE A 110 0.18 -9.29 7.50
N ALA A 111 0.06 -9.15 6.18
CA ALA A 111 0.84 -9.93 5.22
C ALA A 111 2.35 -9.78 5.43
N TYR A 112 2.85 -8.56 5.64
CA TYR A 112 4.28 -8.35 5.91
C TYR A 112 4.74 -8.98 7.22
N ALA A 113 3.93 -8.97 8.27
CA ALA A 113 4.30 -9.67 9.51
C ALA A 113 4.53 -11.16 9.26
N PHE A 114 3.71 -11.80 8.44
CA PHE A 114 3.91 -13.20 8.04
C PHE A 114 5.10 -13.39 7.09
N VAL A 115 5.40 -12.43 6.19
CA VAL A 115 6.66 -12.44 5.43
C VAL A 115 7.88 -12.42 6.36
N LEU A 116 7.90 -11.54 7.37
CA LEU A 116 9.00 -11.45 8.34
C LEU A 116 9.19 -12.76 9.11
N LEU A 117 8.10 -13.42 9.52
CA LEU A 117 8.15 -14.74 10.19
C LEU A 117 8.60 -15.86 9.25
N GLY A 118 8.20 -15.79 7.98
CA GLY A 118 8.65 -16.72 6.94
C GLY A 118 10.15 -16.60 6.69
N LEU A 119 10.66 -15.37 6.54
CA LEU A 119 12.08 -15.08 6.40
C LEU A 119 12.89 -15.54 7.62
N ARG A 120 12.37 -15.30 8.83
CA ARG A 120 12.96 -15.85 10.05
C ARG A 120 13.02 -17.37 10.02
N SER A 121 11.92 -18.03 9.65
CA SER A 121 11.85 -19.49 9.59
C SER A 121 12.87 -20.03 8.59
N TRP A 122 13.03 -19.35 7.45
CA TRP A 122 14.05 -19.68 6.46
C TRP A 122 15.47 -19.52 6.99
N ILE A 123 15.80 -18.41 7.67
CA ILE A 123 17.10 -18.23 8.32
C ILE A 123 17.40 -19.37 9.28
N LEU A 124 16.39 -19.84 10.02
CA LEU A 124 16.50 -20.97 10.96
C LEU A 124 16.42 -22.35 10.29
N ASN A 125 16.48 -22.42 8.94
CA ASN A 125 16.34 -23.65 8.14
C ASN A 125 15.01 -24.41 8.36
N LYS A 126 13.97 -23.75 8.88
CA LYS A 126 12.62 -24.30 9.08
C LYS A 126 11.76 -24.10 7.83
N TRP A 127 12.14 -24.74 6.73
CA TRP A 127 11.54 -24.51 5.41
C TRP A 127 10.03 -24.74 5.33
N ASN A 128 9.51 -25.79 5.97
CA ASN A 128 8.05 -26.01 5.99
C ASN A 128 7.29 -24.84 6.61
N TRP A 129 7.82 -24.30 7.72
CA TRP A 129 7.24 -23.12 8.35
C TRP A 129 7.37 -21.89 7.46
N THR A 130 8.48 -21.72 6.74
CA THR A 130 8.60 -20.61 5.78
C THR A 130 7.44 -20.58 4.80
N TRP A 131 7.16 -21.71 4.16
CA TRP A 131 6.11 -21.80 3.14
C TRP A 131 4.71 -21.61 3.72
N ILE A 132 4.44 -22.11 4.93
CA ILE A 132 3.19 -21.85 5.65
C ILE A 132 3.01 -20.36 5.92
N HIS A 133 4.03 -19.67 6.45
CA HIS A 133 3.95 -18.23 6.72
C HIS A 133 3.77 -17.43 5.43
N PHE A 134 4.46 -17.77 4.34
CA PHE A 134 4.23 -17.12 3.04
C PHE A 134 2.84 -17.42 2.47
N GLY A 135 2.31 -18.61 2.69
CA GLY A 135 0.92 -18.95 2.37
C GLY A 135 -0.08 -18.08 3.11
N ILE A 136 0.10 -17.90 4.43
CA ILE A 136 -0.70 -16.98 5.24
C ILE A 136 -0.54 -15.53 4.71
N ALA A 137 0.69 -15.09 4.43
CA ALA A 137 0.93 -13.76 3.86
C ALA A 137 0.16 -13.56 2.54
N SER A 138 0.14 -14.55 1.66
CA SER A 138 -0.62 -14.53 0.40
C SER A 138 -2.13 -14.55 0.60
N ALA A 139 -2.64 -15.20 1.66
CA ALA A 139 -4.06 -15.16 2.01
C ALA A 139 -4.52 -13.75 2.38
N TRP A 140 -3.70 -13.00 3.13
CA TRP A 140 -3.98 -11.60 3.46
C TRP A 140 -3.73 -10.65 2.30
N HIS A 141 -2.63 -10.85 1.56
CA HIS A 141 -2.27 -10.03 0.43
C HIS A 141 -1.45 -10.84 -0.60
N ALA A 142 -2.13 -11.31 -1.66
CA ALA A 142 -1.57 -12.24 -2.65
C ALA A 142 -0.20 -11.81 -3.21
N LEU A 143 -0.05 -10.53 -3.58
CA LEU A 143 1.22 -10.05 -4.16
C LEU A 143 2.38 -9.99 -3.16
N VAL A 144 2.12 -9.66 -1.88
CA VAL A 144 3.20 -9.55 -0.87
C VAL A 144 3.75 -10.94 -0.53
N GLY A 145 2.88 -11.90 -0.27
CA GLY A 145 3.27 -13.29 -0.03
C GLY A 145 3.79 -13.98 -1.28
N GLY A 146 3.10 -13.83 -2.41
CA GLY A 146 3.42 -14.48 -3.68
C GLY A 146 4.80 -14.13 -4.21
N TRP A 147 5.17 -12.85 -4.22
CA TRP A 147 6.53 -12.45 -4.62
C TRP A 147 7.60 -12.98 -3.66
N SER A 148 7.29 -13.07 -2.36
CA SER A 148 8.21 -13.66 -1.38
C SER A 148 8.44 -15.15 -1.64
N VAL A 149 7.42 -15.90 -2.04
CA VAL A 149 7.54 -17.31 -2.47
C VAL A 149 8.45 -17.42 -3.69
N LEU A 150 8.21 -16.62 -4.73
CA LEU A 150 8.97 -16.70 -5.98
C LEU A 150 10.46 -16.35 -5.79
N ILE A 151 10.74 -15.28 -5.03
CA ILE A 151 12.12 -14.92 -4.67
C ILE A 151 12.80 -16.09 -3.96
N LEU A 152 12.14 -16.69 -2.96
CA LEU A 152 12.78 -17.72 -2.15
C LEU A 152 12.90 -19.06 -2.88
N LEU A 153 11.97 -19.40 -3.78
CA LEU A 153 12.09 -20.57 -4.66
C LEU A 153 13.27 -20.43 -5.61
N ALA A 154 13.47 -19.24 -6.21
CA ALA A 154 14.61 -18.97 -7.08
C ALA A 154 15.94 -19.07 -6.30
N LEU A 155 16.00 -18.50 -5.09
CA LEU A 155 17.15 -18.65 -4.21
C LEU A 155 17.38 -20.11 -3.81
N TRP A 156 16.33 -20.86 -3.48
CA TRP A 156 16.42 -22.28 -3.16
C TRP A 156 17.01 -23.08 -4.32
N LEU A 157 16.52 -22.88 -5.55
CA LEU A 157 17.05 -23.52 -6.76
C LEU A 157 18.54 -23.20 -6.96
N ALA A 158 18.93 -21.93 -6.78
CA ALA A 158 20.30 -21.48 -7.00
C ALA A 158 21.29 -21.93 -5.92
N GLY A 159 20.86 -21.98 -4.65
CA GLY A 159 21.77 -22.05 -3.52
C GLY A 159 21.45 -23.08 -2.43
N TRP A 160 20.20 -23.53 -2.28
CA TRP A 160 19.80 -24.38 -1.14
C TRP A 160 19.25 -25.75 -1.54
N ARG A 161 19.07 -26.06 -2.83
CA ARG A 161 18.56 -27.36 -3.30
C ARG A 161 19.34 -28.57 -2.81
N ARG A 162 20.65 -28.42 -2.56
CA ARG A 162 21.52 -29.49 -2.04
C ARG A 162 21.39 -29.67 -0.53
N GLN A 163 21.02 -28.62 0.20
CA GLN A 163 20.86 -28.65 1.66
C GLN A 163 19.43 -29.02 2.07
N GLN A 164 18.46 -28.65 1.24
CA GLN A 164 17.05 -28.89 1.47
C GLN A 164 16.42 -29.49 0.22
N SER A 165 15.94 -30.72 0.31
CA SER A 165 15.23 -31.38 -0.78
C SER A 165 13.82 -30.80 -0.97
N LEU A 166 13.30 -30.88 -2.20
CA LEU A 166 11.93 -30.49 -2.52
C LEU A 166 10.92 -31.30 -1.70
N VAL A 167 11.14 -32.62 -1.60
CA VAL A 167 10.30 -33.55 -0.83
C VAL A 167 10.21 -33.11 0.64
N GLY A 168 11.33 -32.69 1.24
CA GLY A 168 11.35 -32.22 2.63
C GLY A 168 10.59 -30.92 2.86
N MET A 169 10.33 -30.14 1.82
CA MET A 169 9.54 -28.90 1.88
C MET A 169 8.09 -29.06 1.40
N LEU A 170 7.77 -30.20 0.79
CA LEU A 170 6.49 -30.42 0.14
C LEU A 170 5.29 -30.25 1.09
N PRO A 171 5.32 -30.75 2.35
CA PRO A 171 4.21 -30.53 3.28
C PRO A 171 3.92 -29.05 3.53
N GLY A 172 4.96 -28.23 3.73
CA GLY A 172 4.81 -26.80 3.93
C GLY A 172 4.39 -26.05 2.66
N LEU A 173 4.90 -26.45 1.50
CA LEU A 173 4.48 -25.90 0.20
C LEU A 173 3.00 -26.20 -0.08
N LEU A 174 2.55 -27.43 0.18
CA LEU A 174 1.14 -27.81 0.01
C LEU A 174 0.24 -27.08 0.99
N LEU A 175 0.55 -27.11 2.29
CA LEU A 175 -0.26 -26.44 3.30
C LEU A 175 -0.28 -24.92 3.09
N GLY A 176 0.89 -24.31 2.85
CA GLY A 176 0.98 -22.89 2.52
C GLY A 176 0.23 -22.54 1.23
N GLY A 177 0.32 -23.40 0.21
CA GLY A 177 -0.43 -23.29 -1.03
C GLY A 177 -1.94 -23.28 -0.80
N VAL A 178 -2.48 -24.25 -0.04
CA VAL A 178 -3.90 -24.31 0.31
C VAL A 178 -4.34 -23.06 1.07
N ILE A 179 -3.58 -22.62 2.07
CA ILE A 179 -3.89 -21.38 2.82
C ILE A 179 -3.94 -20.17 1.87
N SER A 180 -2.98 -20.07 0.95
CA SER A 180 -2.91 -18.93 0.02
C SER A 180 -4.12 -18.79 -0.90
N LEU A 181 -4.86 -19.88 -1.15
CA LEU A 181 -6.07 -19.87 -1.98
C LEU A 181 -7.14 -18.92 -1.42
N ALA A 182 -7.20 -18.71 -0.10
CA ALA A 182 -8.13 -17.78 0.53
C ALA A 182 -7.96 -16.32 0.07
N GLY A 183 -6.75 -15.94 -0.38
CA GLY A 183 -6.47 -14.63 -0.97
C GLY A 183 -6.39 -14.65 -2.50
N ILE A 184 -5.89 -15.75 -3.09
CA ILE A 184 -5.68 -15.86 -4.54
C ILE A 184 -7.00 -16.06 -5.29
N ILE A 185 -7.88 -16.96 -4.83
CA ILE A 185 -9.13 -17.27 -5.54
C ILE A 185 -10.03 -16.02 -5.66
N PRO A 186 -10.32 -15.26 -4.59
CA PRO A 186 -11.13 -14.06 -4.69
C PRO A 186 -10.50 -12.99 -5.61
N ALA A 187 -9.18 -12.79 -5.53
CA ALA A 187 -8.50 -11.84 -6.39
C ALA A 187 -8.62 -12.21 -7.89
N LEU A 188 -8.48 -13.50 -8.23
CA LEU A 188 -8.62 -13.97 -9.62
C LEU A 188 -10.08 -13.99 -10.10
N SER A 189 -11.05 -14.22 -9.21
CA SER A 189 -12.46 -14.31 -9.57
C SER A 189 -13.08 -12.95 -9.89
N THR A 190 -12.56 -11.85 -9.34
CA THR A 190 -13.09 -10.48 -9.52
C THR A 190 -13.34 -10.10 -10.99
N SER A 191 -12.53 -10.61 -11.92
CA SER A 191 -12.63 -10.31 -13.36
C SER A 191 -12.80 -11.55 -14.23
N ALA A 192 -13.21 -12.69 -13.66
CA ALA A 192 -13.31 -13.95 -14.40
C ALA A 192 -14.39 -13.92 -15.50
N GLY A 193 -15.49 -13.18 -15.29
CA GLY A 193 -16.61 -13.09 -16.24
C GLY A 193 -16.49 -12.01 -17.32
N ALA A 194 -15.43 -11.19 -17.30
CA ALA A 194 -15.27 -10.10 -18.26
C ALA A 194 -14.60 -10.57 -19.56
N ALA A 195 -15.04 -10.01 -20.69
CA ALA A 195 -14.45 -10.27 -22.01
C ALA A 195 -12.94 -9.91 -22.03
N PRO A 196 -12.11 -10.60 -22.84
CA PRO A 196 -10.67 -10.34 -22.91
C PRO A 196 -10.30 -8.87 -23.17
N GLU A 197 -11.06 -8.20 -24.03
CA GLU A 197 -10.87 -6.80 -24.43
C GLU A 197 -11.12 -5.87 -23.24
N VAL A 198 -12.22 -6.09 -22.51
CA VAL A 198 -12.59 -5.35 -21.28
C VAL A 198 -11.52 -5.54 -20.20
N ARG A 199 -10.97 -6.76 -20.05
CA ARG A 199 -9.87 -7.01 -19.09
C ARG A 199 -8.58 -6.32 -19.50
N ALA A 200 -8.28 -6.26 -20.79
CA ALA A 200 -7.09 -5.60 -21.31
C ALA A 200 -7.19 -4.08 -21.16
N GLU A 201 -8.35 -3.49 -21.42
CA GLU A 201 -8.62 -2.08 -21.18
C GLU A 201 -8.52 -1.75 -19.69
N ALA A 202 -9.21 -2.50 -18.82
CA ALA A 202 -9.15 -2.32 -17.38
C ALA A 202 -7.71 -2.41 -16.84
N ALA A 203 -6.90 -3.34 -17.35
CA ALA A 203 -5.49 -3.43 -16.97
C ALA A 203 -4.71 -2.16 -17.35
N GLN A 204 -4.95 -1.58 -18.54
CA GLN A 204 -4.31 -0.34 -18.98
C GLN A 204 -4.73 0.85 -18.11
N VAL A 205 -6.02 0.98 -17.82
CA VAL A 205 -6.54 2.01 -16.89
C VAL A 205 -5.86 1.88 -15.52
N TYR A 206 -5.77 0.66 -14.99
CA TYR A 206 -5.15 0.42 -13.69
C TYR A 206 -3.66 0.79 -13.67
N VAL A 207 -2.91 0.33 -14.68
CA VAL A 207 -1.45 0.41 -14.74
C VAL A 207 -0.99 1.80 -15.13
N PHE A 208 -1.51 2.37 -16.21
CA PHE A 208 -0.97 3.60 -16.78
C PHE A 208 -1.62 4.88 -16.25
N GLU A 209 -2.87 4.82 -15.79
CA GLU A 209 -3.58 6.01 -15.29
C GLU A 209 -3.69 6.03 -13.78
N ARG A 210 -4.11 4.92 -13.17
CA ARG A 210 -4.43 4.90 -11.74
C ARG A 210 -3.19 4.77 -10.86
N LEU A 211 -2.25 3.88 -11.22
CA LEU A 211 -1.05 3.57 -10.41
C LEU A 211 0.26 3.48 -11.21
N PRO A 212 0.55 4.37 -12.19
CA PRO A 212 1.80 4.29 -12.96
C PRO A 212 3.04 4.37 -12.07
N HIS A 213 3.00 5.17 -11.01
CA HIS A 213 4.08 5.29 -10.03
C HIS A 213 4.39 4.00 -9.25
N HIS A 214 3.49 3.01 -9.25
CA HIS A 214 3.72 1.70 -8.63
C HIS A 214 3.98 0.58 -9.66
N LEU A 215 3.50 0.73 -10.89
CA LEU A 215 3.35 -0.37 -11.86
C LEU A 215 4.07 -0.14 -13.18
N ALA A 216 4.17 1.11 -13.62
CA ALA A 216 4.78 1.52 -14.88
C ALA A 216 5.56 2.83 -14.66
N PRO A 217 6.64 2.80 -13.86
CA PRO A 217 7.36 4.00 -13.46
C PRO A 217 7.96 4.77 -14.63
N LEU A 218 8.28 4.13 -15.76
CA LEU A 218 8.83 4.82 -16.93
C LEU A 218 7.78 5.68 -17.67
N HIS A 219 6.48 5.50 -17.37
CA HIS A 219 5.41 6.40 -17.84
C HIS A 219 5.27 7.68 -17.00
N LYS A 220 6.09 7.87 -15.96
CA LYS A 220 6.12 9.11 -15.16
C LYS A 220 7.05 10.15 -15.79
N PRO A 221 6.88 11.45 -15.48
CA PRO A 221 7.81 12.48 -15.92
C PRO A 221 9.26 12.17 -15.50
N ALA A 222 10.22 12.51 -16.36
CA ALA A 222 11.64 12.20 -16.15
C ALA A 222 12.18 12.73 -14.80
N GLU A 223 11.72 13.90 -14.36
CA GLU A 223 12.04 14.49 -13.05
C GLU A 223 11.60 13.59 -11.88
N TRP A 224 10.40 13.02 -11.96
CA TRP A 224 9.88 12.12 -10.94
C TRP A 224 10.68 10.80 -10.92
N ILE A 225 11.00 10.27 -12.10
CA ILE A 225 11.80 9.05 -12.23
C ILE A 225 13.20 9.28 -11.64
N ALA A 226 13.86 10.38 -12.00
CA ALA A 226 15.18 10.73 -11.52
C ALA A 226 15.19 10.89 -9.99
N GLU A 227 14.20 11.58 -9.42
CA GLU A 227 14.05 11.74 -7.97
C GLU A 227 13.91 10.38 -7.26
N ARG A 228 13.00 9.53 -7.74
CA ARG A 228 12.73 8.22 -7.12
C ARG A 228 13.90 7.25 -7.28
N ALA A 229 14.54 7.24 -8.46
CA ALA A 229 15.72 6.45 -8.71
C ALA A 229 16.90 6.90 -7.84
N LEU A 230 17.09 8.21 -7.64
CA LEU A 230 18.14 8.75 -6.75
C LEU A 230 17.92 8.33 -5.29
N ARG A 231 16.68 8.47 -4.79
CA ARG A 231 16.31 8.05 -3.44
C ARG A 231 16.57 6.56 -3.22
N HIS A 232 16.10 5.72 -4.12
CA HIS A 232 16.27 4.27 -4.01
C HIS A 232 17.72 3.83 -4.19
N SER A 233 18.45 4.41 -5.16
CA SER A 233 19.86 4.10 -5.38
C SER A 233 20.74 4.48 -4.19
N THR A 234 20.38 5.49 -3.40
CA THR A 234 21.06 5.83 -2.15
C THR A 234 21.00 4.67 -1.16
N VAL A 235 19.80 4.13 -0.90
CA VAL A 235 19.63 3.00 0.02
C VAL A 235 20.22 1.70 -0.55
N ALA A 236 20.08 1.48 -1.86
CA ALA A 236 20.67 0.32 -2.53
C ALA A 236 22.21 0.35 -2.52
N THR A 237 22.82 1.53 -2.63
CA THR A 237 24.28 1.71 -2.53
C THR A 237 24.74 1.43 -1.10
N LEU A 238 24.05 1.96 -0.08
CA LEU A 238 24.35 1.64 1.32
C LEU A 238 24.23 0.12 1.57
N PHE A 239 23.16 -0.51 1.09
CA PHE A 239 22.99 -1.96 1.12
C PHE A 239 24.19 -2.69 0.49
N ALA A 240 24.58 -2.32 -0.73
CA ALA A 240 25.67 -2.96 -1.45
C ALA A 240 27.01 -2.81 -0.72
N LEU A 241 27.30 -1.62 -0.19
CA LEU A 241 28.50 -1.35 0.61
C LEU A 241 28.54 -2.21 1.87
N LEU A 242 27.46 -2.23 2.65
CA LEU A 242 27.34 -3.04 3.86
C LEU A 242 27.44 -4.54 3.56
N PHE A 243 26.87 -4.99 2.45
CA PHE A 243 26.96 -6.39 2.03
C PHE A 243 28.39 -6.75 1.64
N VAL A 244 29.07 -5.93 0.83
CA VAL A 244 30.50 -6.14 0.48
C VAL A 244 31.39 -6.15 1.72
N LEU A 245 31.14 -5.26 2.69
CA LEU A 245 31.86 -5.26 3.95
C LEU A 245 31.63 -6.57 4.73
N ARG A 246 30.38 -7.06 4.82
CA ARG A 246 30.08 -8.35 5.46
C ARG A 246 30.75 -9.53 4.76
N LEU A 247 30.79 -9.53 3.43
CA LEU A 247 31.50 -10.55 2.66
C LEU A 247 33.00 -10.56 2.97
N ARG A 248 33.61 -9.39 3.15
CA ARG A 248 35.03 -9.27 3.53
C ARG A 248 35.28 -9.77 4.94
N THR A 249 34.43 -9.43 5.92
CA THR A 249 34.60 -9.90 7.30
C THR A 249 34.47 -11.42 7.40
N LEU A 250 33.48 -12.02 6.74
CA LEU A 250 33.29 -13.47 6.75
C LEU A 250 34.46 -14.23 6.12
N ARG A 251 35.08 -13.69 5.06
CA ARG A 251 36.28 -14.29 4.46
C ARG A 251 37.47 -14.30 5.40
N MET A 252 37.60 -13.29 6.26
CA MET A 252 38.70 -13.21 7.24
C MET A 252 38.48 -14.12 8.44
N GLU A 253 37.24 -14.45 8.78
CA GLU A 253 36.91 -15.26 9.95
C GLU A 253 37.08 -16.77 9.73
N GLU A 254 37.44 -17.23 8.51
CA GLU A 254 37.55 -18.66 8.10
C GLU A 254 36.34 -19.55 8.51
N CYS A 255 35.22 -18.93 8.85
CA CYS A 255 34.12 -19.55 9.54
C CYS A 255 32.81 -19.17 8.87
N SER A 256 31.96 -20.18 8.64
CA SER A 256 30.63 -20.15 8.00
C SER A 256 30.62 -20.02 6.48
N THR A 257 29.78 -20.83 5.82
CA THR A 257 29.47 -20.54 4.42
C THR A 257 28.63 -19.26 4.39
N LEU A 258 28.77 -18.41 3.36
CA LEU A 258 27.93 -17.20 3.20
C LEU A 258 26.42 -17.48 3.34
N ARG A 259 26.02 -18.73 3.11
CA ARG A 259 24.65 -19.21 3.21
C ARG A 259 24.21 -19.49 4.64
N ASP A 260 25.11 -19.55 5.61
CA ASP A 260 24.78 -19.80 7.02
C ASP A 260 24.66 -18.50 7.81
N ASP A 261 25.24 -17.40 7.33
CA ASP A 261 25.12 -16.09 7.97
C ASP A 261 23.71 -15.49 7.81
N PRO A 262 22.99 -15.20 8.91
CA PRO A 262 21.64 -14.64 8.86
C PRO A 262 21.53 -13.30 8.11
N ALA A 263 22.54 -12.43 8.22
CA ALA A 263 22.51 -11.12 7.56
C ALA A 263 22.73 -11.28 6.04
N CYS A 264 23.62 -12.17 5.62
CA CYS A 264 23.81 -12.51 4.21
C CYS A 264 22.55 -13.17 3.60
N ARG A 265 21.82 -14.02 4.34
CA ARG A 265 20.50 -14.53 3.87
C ARG A 265 19.53 -13.39 3.55
N MET A 266 19.45 -12.39 4.42
CA MET A 266 18.62 -11.21 4.15
C MET A 266 19.10 -10.41 2.94
N ALA A 267 20.42 -10.32 2.74
CA ALA A 267 21.00 -9.70 1.54
C ALA A 267 20.63 -10.45 0.25
N PHE A 268 20.61 -11.79 0.27
CA PHE A 268 20.17 -12.59 -0.88
C PHE A 268 18.68 -12.39 -1.19
N TYR A 269 17.83 -12.28 -0.16
CA TYR A 269 16.42 -11.96 -0.36
C TYR A 269 16.23 -10.57 -1.00
N ALA A 270 16.97 -9.55 -0.52
CA ALA A 270 16.98 -8.22 -1.13
C ALA A 270 17.49 -8.22 -2.58
N ALA A 271 18.55 -8.98 -2.88
CA ALA A 271 19.02 -9.15 -4.25
C ALA A 271 17.96 -9.79 -5.16
N GLY A 272 17.22 -10.78 -4.67
CA GLY A 272 16.09 -11.35 -5.39
C GLY A 272 14.96 -10.35 -5.66
N ALA A 273 14.67 -9.46 -4.69
CA ALA A 273 13.72 -8.36 -4.88
C ALA A 273 14.19 -7.33 -5.92
N ILE A 274 15.50 -7.02 -5.96
CA ILE A 274 16.09 -6.16 -7.00
C ILE A 274 15.93 -6.80 -8.38
N VAL A 275 16.26 -8.10 -8.52
CA VAL A 275 16.07 -8.83 -9.79
C VAL A 275 14.61 -8.79 -10.23
N LEU A 276 13.67 -8.98 -9.30
CA LEU A 276 12.25 -8.88 -9.58
C LEU A 276 11.84 -7.50 -10.12
N ALA A 277 12.31 -6.42 -9.50
CA ALA A 277 12.05 -5.06 -9.95
C ALA A 277 12.67 -4.79 -11.34
N LEU A 278 13.89 -5.29 -11.60
CA LEU A 278 14.53 -5.19 -12.92
C LEU A 278 13.74 -5.92 -14.00
N ILE A 279 13.13 -7.07 -13.70
CA ILE A 279 12.21 -7.74 -14.62
C ILE A 279 11.03 -6.83 -14.95
N GLY A 280 10.48 -6.10 -13.97
CA GLY A 280 9.44 -5.09 -14.20
C GLY A 280 9.87 -4.01 -15.20
N VAL A 281 11.09 -3.46 -15.04
CA VAL A 281 11.66 -2.48 -16.00
C VAL A 281 11.78 -3.10 -17.40
N VAL A 282 12.28 -4.34 -17.49
CA VAL A 282 12.44 -5.04 -18.77
C VAL A 282 11.08 -5.26 -19.44
N ILE A 283 10.04 -5.64 -18.69
CA ILE A 283 8.68 -5.80 -19.20
C ILE A 283 8.18 -4.47 -19.78
N GLU A 284 8.32 -3.37 -19.04
CA GLU A 284 7.86 -2.06 -19.47
C GLU A 284 8.55 -1.59 -20.76
N LEU A 285 9.86 -1.78 -20.86
CA LEU A 285 10.64 -1.43 -22.05
C LEU A 285 10.35 -2.35 -23.24
N ALA A 286 10.32 -3.67 -23.02
CA ALA A 286 10.13 -4.66 -24.09
C ALA A 286 8.73 -4.59 -24.72
N PHE A 287 7.72 -4.22 -23.93
CA PHE A 287 6.34 -4.07 -24.39
C PHE A 287 5.88 -2.61 -24.48
N TRP A 288 6.79 -1.66 -24.64
CA TRP A 288 6.47 -0.22 -24.74
C TRP A 288 5.42 0.09 -25.82
N ASN A 289 5.54 -0.55 -26.99
CA ASN A 289 4.61 -0.39 -28.11
C ASN A 289 3.42 -1.39 -28.07
N HIS A 290 3.28 -2.17 -27.00
CA HIS A 290 2.24 -3.17 -26.81
C HIS A 290 1.55 -2.97 -25.44
N PRO A 291 0.79 -1.87 -25.26
CA PRO A 291 0.32 -1.43 -23.94
C PRO A 291 -0.62 -2.43 -23.26
N ALA A 292 -1.46 -3.16 -24.02
CA ALA A 292 -2.31 -4.21 -23.46
C ALA A 292 -1.48 -5.35 -22.83
N THR A 293 -0.46 -5.83 -23.52
CA THR A 293 0.44 -6.87 -23.01
C THR A 293 1.26 -6.35 -21.84
N SER A 294 1.83 -5.16 -21.96
CA SER A 294 2.58 -4.49 -20.89
C SER A 294 1.74 -4.38 -19.61
N ALA A 295 0.53 -3.82 -19.70
CA ALA A 295 -0.37 -3.68 -18.56
C ALA A 295 -0.80 -5.04 -17.96
N SER A 296 -1.04 -6.05 -18.78
CA SER A 296 -1.44 -7.38 -18.31
C SER A 296 -0.39 -8.04 -17.42
N LEU A 297 0.89 -7.70 -17.64
CA LEU A 297 2.04 -8.18 -16.87
C LEU A 297 2.36 -7.24 -15.71
N LEU A 298 2.45 -5.94 -15.96
CA LEU A 298 2.86 -4.94 -14.97
C LEU A 298 1.88 -4.80 -13.80
N ARG A 299 0.59 -5.10 -14.00
CA ARG A 299 -0.45 -5.04 -12.95
C ARG A 299 -0.16 -5.88 -11.69
N TYR A 300 0.82 -6.79 -11.76
CA TYR A 300 1.23 -7.63 -10.63
C TYR A 300 2.32 -6.99 -9.73
N TYR A 301 2.58 -5.68 -9.80
CA TYR A 301 3.44 -4.95 -8.85
C TYR A 301 4.88 -5.49 -8.71
N TRP A 302 5.60 -5.57 -9.83
CA TRP A 302 7.01 -6.03 -9.87
C TRP A 302 7.98 -5.22 -8.99
N PHE A 303 7.65 -3.95 -8.71
CA PHE A 303 8.47 -3.02 -7.94
C PHE A 303 8.18 -3.02 -6.44
N ARG A 304 7.15 -3.76 -5.98
CA ARG A 304 6.66 -3.65 -4.60
C ARG A 304 7.68 -4.10 -3.56
N ILE A 305 8.23 -5.30 -3.70
CA ILE A 305 9.04 -5.91 -2.62
C ILE A 305 10.40 -5.20 -2.47
N VAL A 306 10.96 -4.61 -3.52
CA VAL A 306 12.31 -4.01 -3.47
C VAL A 306 12.39 -2.85 -2.47
N ASP A 307 11.32 -2.05 -2.40
CA ASP A 307 11.18 -0.90 -1.49
C ASP A 307 11.21 -1.29 -0.02
N VAL A 308 10.88 -2.54 0.33
CA VAL A 308 10.92 -3.05 1.71
C VAL A 308 12.16 -3.92 1.94
N ALA A 309 12.47 -4.81 1.00
CA ALA A 309 13.55 -5.79 1.15
C ALA A 309 14.93 -5.14 1.21
N VAL A 310 15.19 -4.11 0.40
CA VAL A 310 16.51 -3.43 0.36
C VAL A 310 16.78 -2.64 1.65
N PRO A 311 15.89 -1.74 2.13
CA PRO A 311 16.09 -1.08 3.43
C PRO A 311 16.18 -2.07 4.60
N MET A 312 15.38 -3.15 4.57
CA MET A 312 15.42 -4.21 5.57
C MET A 312 16.79 -4.89 5.63
N ALA A 313 17.33 -5.32 4.49
CA ALA A 313 18.64 -5.94 4.44
C ALA A 313 19.75 -4.96 4.85
N ALA A 314 19.69 -3.70 4.39
CA ALA A 314 20.63 -2.66 4.78
C ALA A 314 20.66 -2.47 6.30
N ALA A 315 19.49 -2.30 6.94
CA ALA A 315 19.40 -2.11 8.38
C ALA A 315 19.94 -3.31 9.17
N LEU A 316 19.58 -4.54 8.76
CA LEU A 316 20.05 -5.77 9.43
C LEU A 316 21.55 -6.00 9.26
N LEU A 317 22.11 -5.70 8.09
CA LEU A 317 23.57 -5.72 7.86
C LEU A 317 24.28 -4.65 8.71
N TRP A 318 23.71 -3.45 8.80
CA TRP A 318 24.31 -2.35 9.55
C TRP A 318 24.35 -2.63 11.05
N ILE A 319 23.26 -3.14 11.63
CA ILE A 319 23.25 -3.51 13.05
C ILE A 319 24.15 -4.73 13.33
N ARG A 320 24.31 -5.66 12.37
CA ARG A 320 25.25 -6.78 12.49
C ARG A 320 26.68 -6.27 12.54
N LEU A 321 27.05 -5.37 11.63
CA LEU A 321 28.35 -4.71 11.62
C LEU A 321 28.61 -3.99 12.96
N LEU A 322 27.63 -3.21 13.45
CA LEU A 322 27.74 -2.54 14.75
C LEU A 322 28.00 -3.53 15.89
N ALA A 323 27.26 -4.64 15.89
CA ALA A 323 27.39 -5.66 16.90
C ALA A 323 28.80 -6.28 16.95
N ASP A 324 29.39 -6.55 15.78
CA ASP A 324 30.74 -7.11 15.67
C ASP A 324 31.80 -6.11 16.16
N LEU A 325 31.64 -4.84 15.80
CA LEU A 325 32.60 -3.81 16.18
C LEU A 325 32.59 -3.49 17.66
N LEU A 326 31.40 -3.46 18.27
CA LEU A 326 31.26 -3.33 19.72
C LEU A 326 31.86 -4.53 20.44
N ALA A 327 31.65 -5.75 19.92
CA ALA A 327 32.22 -6.95 20.51
C ALA A 327 33.75 -6.95 20.46
N ALA A 328 34.32 -6.52 19.32
CA ALA A 328 35.76 -6.38 19.14
C ALA A 328 36.35 -5.06 19.69
N ARG A 329 35.53 -4.25 20.38
CA ARG A 329 35.94 -2.98 21.04
C ARG A 329 36.66 -1.99 20.11
N TYR A 330 36.23 -1.91 18.85
CA TYR A 330 36.77 -0.92 17.93
C TYR A 330 36.39 0.50 18.36
N ARG A 331 37.37 1.42 18.39
CA ARG A 331 37.21 2.82 18.83
C ARG A 331 36.14 3.62 18.08
N TRP A 332 35.78 3.21 16.86
CA TRP A 332 34.81 3.91 16.01
C TRP A 332 33.39 3.35 16.13
N ALA A 333 33.17 2.26 16.88
CA ALA A 333 31.84 1.70 17.09
C ALA A 333 30.84 2.71 17.72
N PRO A 334 31.23 3.53 18.72
CA PRO A 334 30.34 4.58 19.26
C PRO A 334 29.97 5.64 18.22
N ALA A 335 30.92 6.05 17.38
CA ALA A 335 30.67 7.01 16.31
C ALA A 335 29.67 6.46 15.28
N MET A 336 29.79 5.17 14.92
CA MET A 336 28.82 4.54 14.02
C MET A 336 27.44 4.42 14.66
N LEU A 337 27.35 4.06 15.94
CA LEU A 337 26.07 4.07 16.67
C LEU A 337 25.45 5.47 16.66
N ALA A 338 26.23 6.52 16.93
CA ALA A 338 25.76 7.90 16.88
C ALA A 338 25.22 8.27 15.48
N ILE A 339 25.91 7.87 14.41
CA ILE A 339 25.44 8.08 13.03
C ILE A 339 24.10 7.34 12.80
N MET A 340 23.98 6.08 13.22
CA MET A 340 22.74 5.32 13.07
C MET A 340 21.57 5.98 13.83
N LEU A 341 21.83 6.48 15.05
CA LEU A 341 20.85 7.20 15.84
C LEU A 341 20.46 8.54 15.20
N LEU A 342 21.38 9.25 14.55
CA LEU A 342 21.07 10.49 13.83
C LEU A 342 20.27 10.21 12.56
N VAL A 343 20.70 9.24 11.76
CA VAL A 343 20.01 8.83 10.51
C VAL A 343 18.59 8.37 10.80
N ALA A 344 18.38 7.60 11.87
CA ALA A 344 17.05 7.16 12.26
C ALA A 344 16.26 8.27 13.00
N GLY A 345 16.90 8.95 13.95
CA GLY A 345 16.24 9.83 14.90
C GLY A 345 15.86 11.20 14.35
N VAL A 346 16.66 11.78 13.43
CA VAL A 346 16.36 13.11 12.87
C VAL A 346 15.07 13.07 12.04
N PRO A 347 14.91 12.18 11.03
CA PRO A 347 13.66 12.14 10.26
C PRO A 347 12.43 11.82 11.12
N LEU A 348 12.55 10.84 12.03
CA LEU A 348 11.45 10.50 12.95
C LEU A 348 11.09 11.65 13.89
N GLY A 349 12.09 12.39 14.38
CA GLY A 349 11.87 13.56 15.23
C GLY A 349 11.21 14.72 14.49
N LEU A 350 11.58 14.94 13.22
CA LEU A 350 10.93 15.92 12.35
C LEU A 350 9.47 15.55 12.09
N GLU A 351 9.20 14.28 11.76
CA GLU A 351 7.84 13.79 11.54
C GLU A 351 6.98 13.93 12.82
N LEU A 352 7.53 13.56 13.99
CA LEU A 352 6.85 13.73 15.28
C LEU A 352 6.56 15.21 15.59
N ARG A 353 7.52 16.10 15.32
CA ARG A 353 7.32 17.55 15.48
C ARG A 353 6.22 18.06 14.57
N ASP A 354 6.19 17.62 13.32
CA ASP A 354 5.21 18.08 12.34
C ASP A 354 3.82 17.53 12.68
N TYR A 355 3.72 16.28 13.14
CA TYR A 355 2.49 15.69 13.65
C TYR A 355 1.96 16.38 14.92
N THR A 356 2.84 16.72 15.88
CA THR A 356 2.41 17.43 17.11
C THR A 356 1.93 18.85 16.83
N LYS A 357 2.40 19.49 15.75
CA LYS A 357 1.88 20.79 15.29
C LYS A 357 0.55 20.67 14.55
N LYS A 358 0.33 19.58 13.83
CA LYS A 358 -0.88 19.32 13.05
C LYS A 358 -1.31 17.85 13.24
N PRO A 359 -2.02 17.52 14.33
CA PRO A 359 -2.40 16.15 14.66
C PRO A 359 -3.60 15.71 13.80
N VAL A 360 -3.41 15.71 12.49
CA VAL A 360 -4.43 15.39 11.50
C VAL A 360 -4.22 13.95 11.05
N ALA A 361 -5.31 13.19 10.95
CA ALA A 361 -5.25 11.86 10.37
C ALA A 361 -4.71 11.91 8.93
N VAL A 362 -3.90 10.93 8.54
CA VAL A 362 -3.28 10.92 7.18
C VAL A 362 -4.34 10.91 6.06
N SER A 363 -5.54 10.37 6.33
CA SER A 363 -6.71 10.43 5.45
C SER A 363 -7.25 11.85 5.22
N ASP A 364 -7.02 12.76 6.16
CA ASP A 364 -7.56 14.12 6.16
C ASP A 364 -6.46 15.17 5.96
N ALA A 365 -5.19 14.76 5.97
CA ALA A 365 -4.02 15.65 5.85
C ALA A 365 -3.96 16.47 4.54
N ARG A 366 -4.75 16.09 3.52
CA ARG A 366 -4.89 16.85 2.25
C ARG A 366 -6.04 17.85 2.24
N ARG A 367 -6.82 17.95 3.33
CA ARG A 367 -7.87 18.95 3.47
C ARG A 367 -7.25 20.30 3.81
N ARG A 368 -7.87 21.38 3.33
CA ARG A 368 -7.41 22.74 3.60
C ARG A 368 -7.68 23.09 5.06
N ASP A 369 -8.90 22.81 5.48
CA ASP A 369 -9.35 22.87 6.87
C ASP A 369 -10.02 21.54 7.24
N VAL A 370 -9.56 20.92 8.33
CA VAL A 370 -10.05 19.61 8.78
C VAL A 370 -11.30 19.76 9.64
N SER A 371 -11.38 20.83 10.42
CA SER A 371 -12.58 21.17 11.20
C SER A 371 -13.76 21.35 10.25
N ASP A 372 -13.61 22.20 9.23
CA ASP A 372 -14.68 22.46 8.27
C ASP A 372 -15.06 21.21 7.48
N TRP A 373 -14.09 20.31 7.22
CA TRP A 373 -14.35 19.05 6.54
C TRP A 373 -15.17 18.08 7.40
N LEU A 374 -14.83 17.95 8.68
CA LEU A 374 -15.58 17.11 9.61
C LEU A 374 -16.97 17.68 9.86
N ASP A 375 -17.06 19.00 10.04
CA ASP A 375 -18.29 19.76 10.25
C ASP A 375 -19.28 19.56 9.10
N VAL A 376 -18.85 19.77 7.83
CA VAL A 376 -19.71 19.51 6.67
C VAL A 376 -20.09 18.03 6.53
N CYS A 377 -19.19 17.09 6.86
CA CYS A 377 -19.51 15.67 6.83
C CYS A 377 -20.54 15.29 7.90
N THR A 378 -20.42 15.83 9.11
CA THR A 378 -21.40 15.65 10.18
C THR A 378 -22.76 16.21 9.76
N TRP A 379 -22.79 17.42 9.20
CA TRP A 379 -24.04 18.00 8.69
C TRP A 379 -24.67 17.10 7.61
N VAL A 380 -23.88 16.62 6.64
CA VAL A 380 -24.36 15.71 5.59
C VAL A 380 -24.97 14.43 6.18
N LYS A 381 -24.28 13.82 7.15
CA LYS A 381 -24.74 12.60 7.81
C LYS A 381 -26.08 12.80 8.52
N GLU A 382 -26.28 13.95 9.15
CA GLU A 382 -27.46 14.24 9.98
C GLU A 382 -28.66 14.78 9.19
N ASN A 383 -28.42 15.46 8.07
CA ASN A 383 -29.44 16.25 7.37
C ASN A 383 -29.81 15.77 5.97
N THR A 384 -29.19 14.70 5.47
CA THR A 384 -29.52 14.14 4.13
C THR A 384 -30.04 12.72 4.21
N PRO A 385 -30.84 12.23 3.24
CA PRO A 385 -31.27 10.84 3.19
C PRO A 385 -30.08 9.86 3.16
N SER A 386 -30.18 8.71 3.82
CA SER A 386 -29.09 7.72 3.91
C SER A 386 -28.68 7.11 2.55
N ASP A 387 -29.59 7.12 1.58
CA ASP A 387 -29.40 6.68 0.20
C ASP A 387 -28.97 7.81 -0.75
N ALA A 388 -28.68 9.01 -0.22
CA ALA A 388 -28.24 10.12 -1.03
C ALA A 388 -26.85 9.88 -1.63
N LEU A 389 -26.74 10.13 -2.95
CA LEU A 389 -25.50 10.11 -3.71
C LEU A 389 -24.98 11.54 -3.91
N PHE A 390 -23.69 11.74 -3.65
CA PHE A 390 -23.04 13.05 -3.70
C PHE A 390 -22.04 13.17 -4.85
N LEU A 391 -22.02 14.34 -5.48
CA LEU A 391 -20.84 14.85 -6.18
C LEU A 391 -19.93 15.51 -5.16
N THR A 392 -18.69 15.04 -5.04
CA THR A 392 -17.77 15.49 -3.98
C THR A 392 -16.47 16.08 -4.53
N PRO A 393 -15.76 16.93 -3.74
CA PRO A 393 -14.56 17.58 -4.21
C PRO A 393 -13.44 16.56 -4.50
N ARG A 394 -12.65 16.85 -5.54
CA ARG A 394 -11.52 16.00 -5.93
C ARG A 394 -10.52 15.83 -4.78
N GLY A 395 -9.98 14.62 -4.70
CA GLY A 395 -8.91 14.26 -3.77
C GLY A 395 -9.36 14.06 -2.32
N ASN A 396 -10.67 14.10 -2.04
CA ASN A 396 -11.19 13.63 -0.76
C ASN A 396 -10.95 12.10 -0.64
N THR A 397 -10.75 11.62 0.59
CA THR A 397 -10.50 10.19 0.85
C THR A 397 -11.23 9.65 2.08
N SER A 398 -12.05 10.46 2.73
CA SER A 398 -12.68 10.15 4.03
C SER A 398 -14.16 10.53 4.09
N PHE A 399 -14.74 11.01 2.98
CA PHE A 399 -16.13 11.46 2.94
C PHE A 399 -17.07 10.33 3.37
N LYS A 400 -16.98 9.14 2.75
CA LYS A 400 -17.82 7.99 3.13
C LYS A 400 -17.72 7.63 4.60
N TRP A 401 -16.51 7.70 5.18
CA TRP A 401 -16.29 7.38 6.58
C TRP A 401 -17.03 8.39 7.47
N HIS A 402 -16.83 9.69 7.27
CA HIS A 402 -17.36 10.71 8.17
C HIS A 402 -18.84 11.05 7.89
N ALA A 403 -19.22 11.14 6.61
CA ALA A 403 -20.54 11.55 6.16
C ALA A 403 -21.52 10.38 6.00
N GLU A 404 -21.02 9.15 5.87
CA GLU A 404 -21.84 7.94 5.68
C GLU A 404 -22.80 8.06 4.48
N ARG A 405 -22.35 8.72 3.41
CA ARG A 405 -23.07 8.85 2.13
C ARG A 405 -22.22 8.36 0.97
N ALA A 406 -22.90 7.82 -0.05
CA ALA A 406 -22.27 7.35 -1.27
C ALA A 406 -21.75 8.52 -2.10
N GLU A 407 -20.72 8.24 -2.92
CA GLU A 407 -20.15 9.23 -3.83
C GLU A 407 -20.30 8.75 -5.27
N VAL A 408 -20.55 9.66 -6.21
CA VAL A 408 -20.58 9.32 -7.64
C VAL A 408 -19.28 8.63 -8.06
N VAL A 409 -18.15 9.20 -7.65
CA VAL A 409 -16.80 8.67 -7.89
C VAL A 409 -15.76 9.36 -7.01
N THR A 410 -14.72 8.64 -6.61
CA THR A 410 -13.48 9.25 -6.07
C THR A 410 -12.26 8.70 -6.79
N TYR A 411 -11.18 9.48 -6.85
CA TYR A 411 -9.93 8.99 -7.44
C TYR A 411 -9.32 7.83 -6.64
N LYS A 412 -9.61 7.75 -5.34
CA LYS A 412 -8.95 6.82 -4.43
C LYS A 412 -9.61 5.44 -4.46
N ASP A 413 -10.94 5.40 -4.44
CA ASP A 413 -11.75 4.20 -4.37
C ASP A 413 -11.99 3.63 -5.76
N ILE A 414 -11.38 2.46 -6.00
CA ILE A 414 -11.39 1.81 -7.31
C ILE A 414 -12.08 0.45 -7.22
N PRO A 415 -13.08 0.18 -8.07
CA PRO A 415 -13.67 -1.15 -8.17
C PRO A 415 -12.61 -2.20 -8.51
N GLN A 416 -12.81 -3.43 -8.02
CA GLN A 416 -11.83 -4.51 -8.21
C GLN A 416 -12.11 -5.38 -9.45
N ASN A 417 -13.28 -5.22 -10.08
CA ASN A 417 -13.63 -5.91 -11.32
C ASN A 417 -13.33 -5.06 -12.56
N ALA A 418 -13.18 -5.70 -13.72
CA ALA A 418 -12.79 -5.02 -14.95
C ALA A 418 -13.82 -3.96 -15.43
N THR A 419 -15.11 -4.31 -15.46
CA THR A 419 -16.18 -3.43 -15.91
C THR A 419 -16.31 -2.17 -15.05
N GLY A 420 -16.31 -2.36 -13.73
CA GLY A 420 -16.39 -1.28 -12.75
C GLY A 420 -15.17 -0.38 -12.79
N LEU A 421 -13.98 -0.88 -13.15
CA LEU A 421 -12.80 -0.02 -13.32
C LEU A 421 -12.91 0.89 -14.54
N ILE A 422 -13.48 0.40 -15.65
CA ILE A 422 -13.75 1.22 -16.84
C ILE A 422 -14.84 2.26 -16.50
N GLU A 423 -15.91 1.83 -15.84
CA GLU A 423 -16.96 2.74 -15.37
C GLU A 423 -16.40 3.80 -14.42
N TRP A 424 -15.53 3.42 -13.49
CA TRP A 424 -14.86 4.34 -12.58
C TRP A 424 -14.05 5.40 -13.33
N ARG A 425 -13.30 5.01 -14.38
CA ARG A 425 -12.56 5.96 -15.23
C ARG A 425 -13.52 6.90 -15.95
N GLN A 426 -14.61 6.36 -16.50
CA GLN A 426 -15.63 7.15 -17.18
C GLN A 426 -16.25 8.18 -16.24
N ARG A 427 -16.68 7.77 -15.03
CA ARG A 427 -17.23 8.68 -14.02
C ARG A 427 -16.21 9.74 -13.60
N LEU A 428 -14.94 9.39 -13.45
CA LEU A 428 -13.89 10.35 -13.13
C LEU A 428 -13.73 11.42 -14.21
N TYR A 429 -13.74 11.02 -15.48
CA TYR A 429 -13.63 11.95 -16.60
C TYR A 429 -14.89 12.80 -16.69
N ASP A 430 -16.07 12.19 -16.62
CA ASP A 430 -17.35 12.90 -16.65
C ASP A 430 -17.42 14.01 -15.58
N VAL A 431 -16.97 13.72 -14.35
CA VAL A 431 -17.06 14.67 -13.22
C VAL A 431 -15.89 15.67 -13.20
N PHE A 432 -14.66 15.24 -13.46
CA PHE A 432 -13.47 16.08 -13.22
C PHE A 432 -12.73 16.53 -14.49
N LYS A 433 -13.18 16.13 -15.68
CA LYS A 433 -12.67 16.65 -16.95
C LYS A 433 -13.82 17.40 -17.66
N PRO A 434 -13.65 18.69 -18.01
CA PRO A 434 -14.63 19.41 -18.81
C PRO A 434 -15.05 18.61 -20.04
N ASP A 435 -16.36 18.51 -20.29
CA ASP A 435 -16.98 17.73 -21.38
C ASP A 435 -16.58 16.25 -21.47
N GLY A 436 -15.96 15.69 -20.42
CA GLY A 436 -15.41 14.34 -20.44
C GLY A 436 -14.14 14.18 -21.29
N ASP A 437 -13.53 15.28 -21.74
CA ASP A 437 -12.33 15.28 -22.58
C ASP A 437 -11.11 14.74 -21.80
N PRO A 438 -10.52 13.60 -22.21
CA PRO A 438 -9.33 13.05 -21.56
C PRO A 438 -8.14 14.01 -21.54
N ASP A 439 -8.03 14.92 -22.51
CA ASP A 439 -6.90 15.85 -22.66
C ASP A 439 -7.09 17.15 -21.86
N ALA A 440 -8.32 17.44 -21.42
CA ALA A 440 -8.61 18.64 -20.65
C ALA A 440 -7.93 18.65 -19.28
N LEU A 441 -7.74 19.84 -18.69
CA LEU A 441 -7.21 19.94 -17.32
C LEU A 441 -8.23 19.40 -16.32
N TRP A 442 -7.71 18.77 -15.26
CA TRP A 442 -8.56 18.28 -14.19
C TRP A 442 -9.11 19.45 -13.37
N VAL A 443 -10.42 19.47 -13.17
CA VAL A 443 -11.11 20.44 -12.32
C VAL A 443 -10.75 20.22 -10.85
N GLY A 444 -10.35 21.30 -10.18
CA GLY A 444 -9.95 21.28 -8.77
C GLY A 444 -11.13 21.51 -7.83
N ASN A 445 -12.07 22.35 -8.25
CA ASN A 445 -13.28 22.72 -7.52
C ASN A 445 -14.53 22.48 -8.39
N LEU A 446 -15.51 21.71 -7.90
CA LEU A 446 -16.68 21.33 -8.71
C LEU A 446 -17.50 22.54 -9.20
N GLY A 447 -17.45 23.66 -8.48
CA GLY A 447 -18.11 24.88 -8.92
C GLY A 447 -17.55 25.48 -10.22
N GLU A 448 -16.31 25.12 -10.62
CA GLU A 448 -15.72 25.51 -11.92
C GLU A 448 -16.47 24.91 -13.12
N LEU A 449 -17.24 23.83 -12.92
CA LEU A 449 -18.06 23.21 -13.97
C LEU A 449 -19.27 24.08 -14.34
N GLY A 450 -19.71 24.97 -13.45
CA GLY A 450 -20.93 25.74 -13.58
C GLY A 450 -22.21 24.93 -13.35
N THR A 451 -23.31 25.65 -13.10
CA THR A 451 -24.61 25.09 -12.73
C THR A 451 -25.15 24.06 -13.73
N ALA A 452 -25.09 24.39 -15.03
CA ALA A 452 -25.67 23.53 -16.08
C ALA A 452 -24.99 22.16 -16.14
N ARG A 453 -23.65 22.11 -16.05
CA ARG A 453 -22.91 20.84 -16.05
C ARG A 453 -23.17 20.04 -14.78
N ILE A 454 -23.25 20.70 -13.63
CA ILE A 454 -23.59 20.04 -12.36
C ILE A 454 -24.97 19.40 -12.43
N MET A 455 -25.98 20.11 -12.93
CA MET A 455 -27.33 19.57 -13.11
C MET A 455 -27.34 18.37 -14.06
N HIS A 456 -26.63 18.46 -15.20
CA HIS A 456 -26.50 17.34 -16.12
C HIS A 456 -25.86 16.10 -15.47
N LEU A 457 -24.78 16.28 -14.69
CA LEU A 457 -24.14 15.19 -13.96
C LEU A 457 -25.07 14.59 -12.90
N ALA A 458 -25.86 15.43 -12.24
CA ALA A 458 -26.81 15.02 -11.23
C ALA A 458 -27.97 14.20 -11.79
N ASP A 459 -28.47 14.58 -12.96
CA ASP A 459 -29.46 13.78 -13.69
C ASP A 459 -28.84 12.44 -14.14
N LYS A 460 -27.64 12.49 -14.75
CA LYS A 460 -26.94 11.30 -15.25
C LYS A 460 -26.66 10.26 -14.17
N TYR A 461 -26.22 10.68 -12.99
CA TYR A 461 -25.85 9.78 -11.89
C TYR A 461 -26.87 9.68 -10.78
N ASN A 462 -28.00 10.36 -10.89
CA ASN A 462 -29.02 10.44 -9.84
C ASN A 462 -28.46 10.99 -8.50
N SER A 463 -27.51 11.94 -8.56
CA SER A 463 -27.01 12.62 -7.35
C SER A 463 -27.94 13.75 -6.94
N ARG A 464 -28.23 13.90 -5.64
CA ARG A 464 -29.12 14.96 -5.13
C ARG A 464 -28.38 16.14 -4.52
N TYR A 465 -27.09 15.96 -4.24
CA TYR A 465 -26.28 16.97 -3.56
C TYR A 465 -24.92 17.12 -4.23
N VAL A 466 -24.42 18.35 -4.21
CA VAL A 466 -23.05 18.67 -4.59
C VAL A 466 -22.36 19.32 -3.40
N LEU A 467 -21.28 18.69 -2.96
CA LEU A 467 -20.34 19.27 -2.02
C LEU A 467 -19.18 19.91 -2.82
N THR A 468 -18.99 21.21 -2.66
CA THR A 468 -17.94 21.97 -3.35
C THR A 468 -17.21 22.88 -2.37
N ARG A 469 -16.20 23.62 -2.84
CA ARG A 469 -15.50 24.63 -2.03
C ARG A 469 -15.92 26.04 -2.44
N HIS A 470 -15.78 26.98 -1.51
CA HIS A 470 -15.91 28.42 -1.81
C HIS A 470 -14.96 28.87 -2.93
N GLY A 471 -15.34 29.97 -3.58
CA GLY A 471 -14.56 30.63 -4.65
C GLY A 471 -15.16 30.49 -6.05
N THR A 472 -16.04 29.52 -6.27
CA THR A 472 -16.76 29.31 -7.54
C THR A 472 -18.22 28.96 -7.23
N PRO A 473 -19.09 29.95 -6.95
CA PRO A 473 -20.48 29.70 -6.59
C PRO A 473 -21.26 29.17 -7.79
N VAL A 474 -22.27 28.34 -7.51
CA VAL A 474 -23.21 27.85 -8.51
C VAL A 474 -24.63 28.26 -8.13
N SER A 475 -25.47 28.49 -9.14
CA SER A 475 -26.84 28.99 -8.99
C SER A 475 -27.80 27.87 -8.59
N LEU A 476 -27.54 27.23 -7.45
CA LEU A 476 -28.37 26.18 -6.85
C LEU A 476 -28.72 26.57 -5.40
N PRO A 477 -29.81 26.05 -4.83
CA PRO A 477 -30.12 26.22 -3.42
C PRO A 477 -28.97 25.72 -2.52
N ILE A 478 -28.51 26.57 -1.61
CA ILE A 478 -27.54 26.19 -0.59
C ILE A 478 -28.29 25.48 0.52
N ALA A 479 -27.91 24.22 0.78
CA ALA A 479 -28.44 23.45 1.89
C ALA A 479 -27.61 23.66 3.16
N TYR A 480 -26.31 23.90 2.99
CA TYR A 480 -25.37 24.16 4.08
C TYR A 480 -24.11 24.86 3.60
N ASP A 481 -23.52 25.70 4.45
CA ASP A 481 -22.21 26.30 4.24
C ASP A 481 -21.41 26.44 5.54
N ASN A 482 -20.08 26.39 5.40
CA ASN A 482 -19.13 26.82 6.42
C ASN A 482 -18.00 27.63 5.75
N GLU A 483 -16.90 27.91 6.45
CA GLU A 483 -15.84 28.79 5.92
C GLU A 483 -15.15 28.23 4.66
N THR A 484 -15.08 26.91 4.49
CA THR A 484 -14.37 26.27 3.37
C THR A 484 -15.31 25.61 2.35
N TYR A 485 -16.42 25.04 2.81
CA TYR A 485 -17.27 24.14 2.02
C TYR A 485 -18.70 24.66 1.88
N VAL A 486 -19.34 24.30 0.76
CA VAL A 486 -20.75 24.58 0.49
C VAL A 486 -21.39 23.31 -0.04
N VAL A 487 -22.56 22.96 0.50
CA VAL A 487 -23.43 21.89 0.00
C VAL A 487 -24.61 22.54 -0.71
N TYR A 488 -24.78 22.17 -1.97
CA TYR A 488 -25.92 22.55 -2.78
C TYR A 488 -26.89 21.37 -2.88
N GLU A 489 -28.19 21.66 -2.78
CA GLU A 489 -29.27 20.70 -3.05
C GLU A 489 -29.78 20.86 -4.48
N ILE A 490 -29.95 19.74 -5.17
CA ILE A 490 -30.42 19.69 -6.55
C ILE A 490 -31.89 19.29 -6.53
N GLN A 491 -32.75 20.27 -6.76
CA GLN A 491 -34.17 20.00 -6.95
C GLN A 491 -34.38 19.39 -8.33
N LYS A 492 -34.80 18.12 -8.36
CA LYS A 492 -35.25 17.51 -9.60
C LYS A 492 -36.61 18.12 -9.97
N SER A 493 -36.74 18.59 -11.19
CA SER A 493 -38.07 18.83 -11.77
C SER A 493 -38.80 17.49 -11.83
N GLU A 494 -39.94 17.39 -11.14
CA GLU A 494 -40.82 16.21 -11.15
C GLU A 494 -41.21 15.78 -12.56
#